data_AF-A0A7L6A9Q9-F1
#
_entry.id   AF-A0A7L6A9Q9-F1
#
_cell.length_a   1.000
_cell.length_b   1.000
_cell.length_c   1.000
_cell.angle_alpha   90.00
_cell.angle_beta   90.00
_cell.angle_gamma   90.00
#
_symmetry.space_group_name_H-M   'P 1'
#
loop_
_entity.id
_entity.type
_entity.pdbx_description
1 polymer ?
#
loop_
_entity_poly.entity_id
_entity_poly.type
_entity_poly.pdbx_seq_one_letter_code
_entity_poly.pdbx_strand_id
1 'polypeptide(L)'
;MSGHGFHVHGPHDHEVEHVAQHGGDRFTARLAVLTAVLSTIGAIFGYMGGHSQNAALLLKNEAAIQKTAASNQWNYYQAKSNKQNLAELSITLTSGDVQEKYRQEVERYKQEKTEIKTEADKLEAVAREADKKSEGEMHVHERWALATTLLQIAIALSAITLLTRKRWLLVGVYGAAGLGLLAGVMGYLHL
;
A
#
# COMPACT_ATOMS: atom_id res chain seq x y z
N MET A 1 -73.07 12.35 -26.53
CA MET A 1 -72.12 13.43 -26.19
C MET A 1 -70.75 12.80 -25.98
N SER A 2 -69.97 12.66 -27.05
CA SER A 2 -68.64 12.06 -27.04
C SER A 2 -67.59 13.18 -26.98
N GLY A 3 -66.75 13.15 -25.96
CA GLY A 3 -65.69 14.14 -25.74
C GLY A 3 -64.60 14.05 -26.80
N HIS A 4 -64.28 15.18 -27.42
CA HIS A 4 -63.05 15.39 -28.17
C HIS A 4 -62.29 16.53 -27.51
N GLY A 5 -61.44 16.19 -26.54
CA GLY A 5 -60.38 17.08 -26.10
C GLY A 5 -59.31 17.11 -27.19
N PHE A 6 -59.21 18.22 -27.91
CA PHE A 6 -58.05 18.50 -28.75
C PHE A 6 -56.85 18.71 -27.82
N HIS A 7 -56.05 17.66 -27.62
CA HIS A 7 -54.79 17.74 -26.91
C HIS A 7 -53.76 18.37 -27.85
N VAL A 8 -53.49 19.67 -27.66
CA VAL A 8 -52.43 20.37 -28.38
C VAL A 8 -51.14 20.11 -27.62
N HIS A 9 -50.28 19.24 -28.14
CA HIS A 9 -48.94 19.04 -27.60
C HIS A 9 -48.21 20.38 -27.57
N GLY A 10 -47.70 20.78 -26.41
CA GLY A 10 -46.91 22.00 -26.31
C GLY A 10 -45.62 21.85 -27.12
N PRO A 11 -45.04 22.95 -27.67
CA PRO A 11 -43.75 22.88 -28.35
C PRO A 11 -42.65 22.24 -27.47
N HIS A 12 -42.78 22.35 -26.14
CA HIS A 12 -41.91 21.67 -25.19
C HIS A 12 -42.13 20.16 -25.08
N ASP A 13 -43.36 19.64 -25.23
CA ASP A 13 -43.59 18.19 -25.30
C ASP A 13 -42.99 17.61 -26.58
N HIS A 14 -43.09 18.36 -27.68
CA HIS A 14 -42.41 18.02 -28.92
C HIS A 14 -40.87 18.05 -28.77
N GLU A 15 -40.28 19.02 -28.05
CA GLU A 15 -38.84 19.04 -27.79
C GLU A 15 -38.38 17.95 -26.83
N VAL A 16 -39.14 17.65 -25.77
CA VAL A 16 -38.83 16.56 -24.84
C VAL A 16 -38.95 15.21 -25.55
N GLU A 17 -39.93 15.05 -26.43
CA GLU A 17 -40.14 13.84 -27.22
C GLU A 17 -39.14 13.73 -28.38
N HIS A 18 -38.68 14.84 -28.98
CA HIS A 18 -37.55 14.84 -29.94
C HIS A 18 -36.20 14.57 -29.27
N VAL A 19 -35.99 15.05 -28.03
CA VAL A 19 -34.78 14.74 -27.23
C VAL A 19 -34.80 13.30 -26.70
N ALA A 20 -35.98 12.74 -26.42
CA ALA A 20 -36.16 11.36 -25.97
C ALA A 20 -36.17 10.34 -27.13
N GLN A 21 -36.74 10.66 -28.29
CA GLN A 21 -36.72 9.82 -29.51
C GLN A 21 -35.38 9.92 -30.26
N HIS A 22 -34.65 11.04 -30.15
CA HIS A 22 -33.20 11.11 -30.34
C HIS A 22 -32.42 10.79 -29.05
N GLY A 23 -32.97 9.86 -28.27
CA GLY A 23 -32.36 9.35 -27.04
C GLY A 23 -30.92 8.93 -27.29
N GLY A 24 -30.01 9.56 -26.53
CA GLY A 24 -28.61 9.20 -26.39
C GLY A 24 -27.92 8.73 -27.68
N ASP A 25 -27.29 9.67 -28.40
CA ASP A 25 -26.37 9.36 -29.50
C ASP A 25 -25.62 8.03 -29.22
N ARG A 26 -25.65 7.08 -30.17
CA ARG A 26 -24.98 5.76 -30.06
C ARG A 26 -23.53 5.91 -29.58
N PHE A 27 -22.91 7.05 -29.87
CA PHE A 27 -21.64 7.49 -29.32
C PHE A 27 -21.64 7.63 -27.78
N THR A 28 -22.56 8.40 -27.22
CA THR A 28 -22.75 8.62 -25.77
C THR A 28 -23.03 7.31 -25.04
N ALA A 29 -23.91 6.45 -25.59
CA ALA A 29 -24.22 5.15 -24.98
C ALA A 29 -22.99 4.24 -24.92
N ARG A 30 -22.20 4.17 -26.00
CA ARG A 30 -20.94 3.39 -26.02
C ARG A 30 -19.90 3.91 -25.03
N LEU A 31 -19.76 5.24 -24.94
CA LEU A 31 -18.80 5.87 -24.04
C LEU A 31 -19.18 5.69 -22.56
N ALA A 32 -20.48 5.71 -22.25
CA ALA A 32 -20.99 5.39 -20.92
C ALA A 32 -20.68 3.93 -20.52
N VAL A 33 -20.95 2.97 -21.42
CA VAL A 33 -20.61 1.55 -21.17
C VAL A 33 -19.10 1.36 -21.02
N LEU A 34 -18.27 2.00 -21.86
CA LEU A 34 -16.82 1.96 -21.73
C LEU A 34 -16.37 2.47 -20.35
N THR A 35 -16.91 3.60 -19.92
CA THR A 35 -16.59 4.20 -18.62
C THR A 35 -16.99 3.29 -17.46
N ALA A 36 -18.15 2.64 -17.55
CA ALA A 36 -18.60 1.67 -16.56
C ALA A 36 -17.65 0.47 -16.46
N VAL A 37 -17.22 -0.10 -17.60
CA VAL A 37 -16.25 -1.21 -17.63
C VAL A 37 -14.90 -0.79 -17.04
N LEU A 38 -14.36 0.36 -17.44
CA LEU A 38 -13.11 0.90 -16.89
C LEU A 38 -13.21 1.14 -15.39
N SER A 39 -14.38 1.59 -14.90
CA SER A 39 -14.63 1.77 -13.46
C SER A 39 -14.61 0.44 -12.70
N THR A 40 -15.25 -0.61 -13.22
CA THR A 40 -15.21 -1.94 -12.60
C THR A 40 -13.79 -2.50 -12.53
N ILE A 41 -13.02 -2.36 -13.60
CA ILE A 41 -11.60 -2.78 -13.62
C ILE A 41 -10.77 -1.93 -12.65
N GLY A 42 -10.99 -0.62 -12.64
CA GLY A 42 -10.32 0.30 -11.72
C GLY A 42 -10.61 -0.02 -10.26
N ALA A 43 -11.83 -0.45 -9.92
CA ALA A 43 -12.18 -0.89 -8.59
C ALA A 43 -11.42 -2.18 -8.19
N ILE A 44 -11.26 -3.13 -9.11
CA ILE A 44 -10.44 -4.33 -8.87
C ILE A 44 -8.98 -3.96 -8.63
N PHE A 45 -8.40 -3.08 -9.45
CA PHE A 45 -7.01 -2.64 -9.29
C PHE A 45 -6.81 -1.87 -7.99
N GLY A 46 -7.75 -1.00 -7.62
CA GLY A 46 -7.75 -0.30 -6.35
C GLY A 46 -7.83 -1.25 -5.15
N TYR A 47 -8.63 -2.31 -5.24
CA TYR A 47 -8.70 -3.35 -4.22
C TYR A 47 -7.36 -4.11 -4.09
N MET A 48 -6.78 -4.54 -5.21
CA MET A 48 -5.48 -5.25 -5.22
C MET A 48 -4.35 -4.36 -4.70
N GLY A 49 -4.36 -3.07 -5.05
CA GLY A 49 -3.45 -2.07 -4.51
C GLY A 49 -3.62 -1.90 -3.01
N GLY A 50 -4.86 -1.77 -2.51
CA GLY A 50 -5.13 -1.67 -1.07
C GLY A 50 -4.73 -2.94 -0.31
N HIS A 51 -4.94 -4.12 -0.88
CA HIS A 51 -4.55 -5.39 -0.27
C HIS A 51 -3.03 -5.53 -0.11
N SER A 52 -2.27 -5.28 -1.17
CA SER A 52 -0.80 -5.30 -1.14
C SER A 52 -0.23 -4.25 -0.18
N GLN A 53 -0.79 -3.03 -0.17
CA GLN A 53 -0.40 -1.99 0.80
C GLN A 53 -0.61 -2.44 2.24
N ASN A 54 -1.75 -3.07 2.54
CA ASN A 54 -2.06 -3.52 3.88
C ASN A 54 -1.14 -4.68 4.32
N ALA A 55 -0.86 -5.62 3.41
CA ALA A 55 0.11 -6.69 3.65
C ALA A 55 1.52 -6.13 3.93
N ALA A 56 1.98 -5.18 3.11
CA ALA A 56 3.26 -4.51 3.30
C ALA A 56 3.31 -3.78 4.66
N LEU A 57 2.23 -3.09 5.04
CA LEU A 57 2.13 -2.36 6.30
C LEU A 57 2.17 -3.29 7.52
N LEU A 58 1.46 -4.42 7.48
CA LEU A 58 1.50 -5.43 8.55
C LEU A 58 2.93 -5.96 8.76
N LEU A 59 3.62 -6.32 7.68
CA LEU A 59 5.00 -6.78 7.73
C LEU A 59 5.96 -5.69 8.25
N LYS A 60 5.75 -4.43 7.86
CA LYS A 60 6.55 -3.30 8.34
C LYS A 60 6.35 -3.06 9.84
N ASN A 61 5.10 -3.16 10.32
CA ASN A 61 4.80 -3.04 11.74
C ASN A 61 5.44 -4.17 12.55
N GLU A 62 5.37 -5.42 12.06
CA GLU A 62 6.06 -6.54 12.68
C GLU A 62 7.58 -6.29 12.73
N ALA A 63 8.19 -5.87 11.62
CA ALA A 63 9.61 -5.51 11.58
C ALA A 63 9.96 -4.42 12.60
N ALA A 64 9.11 -3.40 12.76
CA ALA A 64 9.31 -2.32 13.73
C ALA A 64 9.22 -2.81 15.19
N ILE A 65 8.28 -3.70 15.50
CA ILE A 65 8.16 -4.34 16.82
C ILE A 65 9.43 -5.14 17.12
N GLN A 66 9.86 -5.99 16.19
CA GLN A 66 11.05 -6.83 16.36
C GLN A 66 12.34 -6.00 16.46
N LYS A 67 12.46 -4.93 15.67
CA LYS A 67 13.59 -3.99 15.76
C LYS A 67 13.63 -3.27 17.10
N THR A 68 12.46 -2.92 17.66
CA THR A 68 12.37 -2.33 19.00
C THR A 68 12.77 -3.34 20.07
N ALA A 69 12.32 -4.59 19.96
CA ALA A 69 12.72 -5.67 20.86
C ALA A 69 14.25 -5.93 20.80
N ALA A 70 14.83 -5.97 19.60
CA ALA A 70 16.28 -6.08 19.40
C ALA A 70 17.04 -4.91 20.03
N SER A 71 16.55 -3.67 19.85
CA SER A 71 17.12 -2.48 20.48
C SER A 71 17.11 -2.57 22.01
N ASN A 72 16.01 -3.05 22.59
CA ASN A 72 15.92 -3.30 24.03
C ASN A 72 16.95 -4.35 24.50
N GLN A 73 17.16 -5.43 23.74
CA GLN A 73 18.17 -6.42 24.06
C GLN A 73 19.59 -5.86 23.95
N TRP A 74 19.88 -5.05 22.93
CA TRP A 74 21.16 -4.35 22.83
C TRP A 74 21.38 -3.37 23.99
N ASN A 75 20.35 -2.65 24.42
CA ASN A 75 20.43 -1.78 25.60
C ASN A 75 20.72 -2.59 26.87
N TYR A 76 20.11 -3.77 27.03
CA TYR A 76 20.38 -4.66 28.15
C TYR A 76 21.81 -5.22 28.10
N TYR A 77 22.31 -5.59 26.91
CA TYR A 77 23.70 -5.98 26.69
C TYR A 77 24.66 -4.86 27.10
N GLN A 78 24.40 -3.62 26.69
CA GLN A 78 25.22 -2.46 27.05
C GLN A 78 25.21 -2.23 28.57
N ALA A 79 24.05 -2.32 29.22
CA ALA A 79 23.94 -2.20 30.67
C ALA A 79 24.74 -3.28 31.40
N LYS A 80 24.70 -4.54 30.94
CA LYS A 80 25.53 -5.63 31.48
C LYS A 80 27.01 -5.42 31.23
N SER A 81 27.37 -4.90 30.05
CA SER A 81 28.75 -4.56 29.73
C SER A 81 29.31 -3.48 30.67
N ASN A 82 28.51 -2.47 31.00
CA ASN A 82 28.89 -1.45 31.97
C ASN A 82 29.10 -2.04 33.37
N LYS A 83 28.19 -2.94 33.83
CA LYS A 83 28.35 -3.65 35.11
C LYS A 83 29.61 -4.52 35.14
N GLN A 84 29.88 -5.23 34.05
CA GLN A 84 31.11 -6.03 33.89
C GLN A 84 32.35 -5.14 33.99
N ASN A 85 32.39 -4.01 33.27
CA ASN A 85 33.54 -3.11 33.30
C ASN A 85 33.80 -2.53 34.70
N LEU A 86 32.73 -2.21 35.45
CA LEU A 86 32.85 -1.79 36.86
C LEU A 86 33.35 -2.92 37.77
N ALA A 87 32.91 -4.15 37.56
CA ALA A 87 33.41 -5.31 38.31
C ALA A 87 34.88 -5.59 37.98
N GLU A 88 35.30 -5.49 36.71
CA GLU A 88 36.69 -5.62 36.28
C GLU A 88 37.59 -4.56 36.91
N LEU A 89 37.14 -3.30 36.94
CA LEU A 89 37.83 -2.24 37.68
C LEU A 89 37.95 -2.58 39.17
N SER A 90 36.88 -3.10 39.78
CA SER A 90 36.87 -3.46 41.20
C SER A 90 37.82 -4.61 41.56
N ILE A 91 38.08 -5.54 40.63
CA ILE A 91 39.11 -6.59 40.81
C ILE A 91 40.51 -5.97 40.98
N THR A 92 40.79 -4.86 40.31
CA THR A 92 42.09 -4.17 40.43
C THR A 92 42.22 -3.32 41.69
N LEU A 93 41.09 -2.87 42.25
CA LEU A 93 41.02 -2.01 43.44
C LEU A 93 40.85 -2.79 44.76
N THR A 94 40.55 -4.09 44.69
CA THR A 94 40.28 -4.93 45.85
C THR A 94 41.27 -6.10 45.95
N SER A 95 41.30 -6.77 47.09
CA SER A 95 42.14 -7.94 47.35
C SER A 95 41.43 -8.94 48.26
N GLY A 96 41.91 -10.19 48.27
CA GLY A 96 41.32 -11.27 49.07
C GLY A 96 39.94 -11.72 48.58
N ASP A 97 39.07 -12.12 49.50
CA ASP A 97 37.74 -12.70 49.19
C ASP A 97 36.83 -11.77 48.36
N VAL A 98 36.98 -10.45 48.51
CA VAL A 98 36.21 -9.45 47.75
C VAL A 98 36.59 -9.47 46.27
N GLN A 99 37.89 -9.64 45.97
CA GLN A 99 38.40 -9.73 44.61
C GLN A 99 37.86 -10.97 43.89
N GLU A 100 37.81 -12.10 44.60
CA GLU A 100 37.30 -13.36 44.04
C GLU A 100 35.80 -13.29 43.75
N LYS A 101 35.01 -12.62 44.60
CA LYS A 101 33.60 -12.35 44.31
C LYS A 101 33.42 -11.58 43.00
N TYR A 102 34.19 -10.51 42.77
CA TYR A 102 34.10 -9.75 41.53
C TYR A 102 34.55 -10.56 40.30
N ARG A 103 35.55 -11.44 40.43
CA ARG A 103 35.94 -12.38 39.35
C ARG A 103 34.78 -13.29 38.94
N GLN A 104 34.06 -13.84 39.93
CA GLN A 104 32.87 -14.67 39.66
C GLN A 104 31.74 -13.86 39.01
N GLU A 105 31.52 -12.61 39.44
CA GLU A 105 30.53 -11.74 38.79
C GLU A 105 30.88 -11.41 37.33
N VAL A 106 32.15 -11.17 37.02
CA VAL A 106 32.61 -10.93 35.64
C VAL A 106 32.33 -12.13 34.76
N GLU A 107 32.64 -13.35 35.20
CA GLU A 107 32.34 -14.57 34.43
C GLU A 107 30.84 -14.78 34.25
N ARG A 108 30.02 -14.53 35.29
CA ARG A 108 28.56 -14.53 35.17
C ARG A 108 28.07 -13.53 34.11
N TYR A 109 28.55 -12.28 34.16
CA TYR A 109 28.14 -11.27 33.18
C TYR A 109 28.59 -11.58 31.76
N LYS A 110 29.75 -12.22 31.56
CA LYS A 110 30.19 -12.68 30.23
C LYS A 110 29.24 -13.73 29.64
N GLN A 111 28.80 -14.69 30.45
CA GLN A 111 27.85 -15.71 30.02
C GLN A 111 26.50 -15.07 29.65
N GLU A 112 25.93 -14.27 30.57
CA GLU A 112 24.66 -13.56 30.33
C GLU A 112 24.71 -12.68 29.08
N LYS A 113 25.80 -11.92 28.86
CA LYS A 113 25.99 -11.08 27.67
C LYS A 113 25.98 -11.89 26.36
N THR A 114 26.50 -13.11 26.39
CA THR A 114 26.53 -13.98 25.20
C THR A 114 25.11 -14.44 24.82
N GLU A 115 24.30 -14.79 25.82
CA GLU A 115 22.89 -15.14 25.62
C GLU A 115 22.08 -13.95 25.10
N ILE A 116 22.23 -12.77 25.73
CA ILE A 116 21.54 -11.54 25.32
C ILE A 116 21.91 -11.15 23.89
N LYS A 117 23.20 -11.23 23.53
CA LYS A 117 23.66 -10.94 22.17
C LYS A 117 23.01 -11.90 21.16
N THR A 118 22.97 -13.19 21.47
CA THR A 118 22.37 -14.20 20.60
C THR A 118 20.88 -13.94 20.38
N GLU A 119 20.16 -13.50 21.42
CA GLU A 119 18.76 -13.11 21.31
C GLU A 119 18.57 -11.84 20.48
N ALA A 120 19.41 -10.82 20.70
CA ALA A 120 19.40 -9.59 19.92
C ALA A 120 19.64 -9.84 18.42
N ASP A 121 20.64 -10.66 18.08
CA ASP A 121 20.99 -11.04 16.70
C ASP A 121 19.82 -11.80 16.03
N LYS A 122 19.12 -12.67 16.77
CA LYS A 122 17.92 -13.38 16.27
C LYS A 122 16.79 -12.40 15.97
N LEU A 123 16.50 -11.47 16.88
CA LEU A 123 15.45 -10.47 16.68
C LEU A 123 15.77 -9.54 15.49
N GLU A 124 17.02 -9.14 15.31
CA GLU A 124 17.45 -8.40 14.12
C GLU A 124 17.27 -9.19 12.83
N ALA A 125 17.58 -10.48 12.82
CA ALA A 125 17.39 -11.33 11.65
C ALA A 125 15.91 -11.41 11.25
N VAL A 126 15.02 -11.63 12.23
CA VAL A 126 13.56 -11.66 12.00
C VAL A 126 13.06 -10.30 11.50
N ALA A 127 13.51 -9.20 12.12
CA ALA A 127 13.13 -7.86 11.68
C ALA A 127 13.55 -7.58 10.23
N ARG A 128 14.77 -7.97 9.83
CA ARG A 128 15.28 -7.82 8.45
C ARG A 128 14.49 -8.66 7.46
N GLU A 129 14.10 -9.87 7.82
CA GLU A 129 13.29 -10.73 6.94
C GLU A 129 11.89 -10.12 6.72
N ALA A 130 11.25 -9.64 7.79
CA ALA A 130 9.96 -8.98 7.71
C ALA A 130 10.01 -7.68 6.86
N ASP A 131 11.05 -6.86 7.03
CA ASP A 131 11.22 -5.62 6.25
C ASP A 131 11.44 -5.92 4.76
N LYS A 132 12.25 -6.93 4.42
CA LYS A 132 12.43 -7.37 3.01
C LYS A 132 11.12 -7.85 2.37
N LYS A 133 10.31 -8.61 3.12
CA LYS A 133 8.99 -9.04 2.62
C LYS A 133 8.06 -7.84 2.42
N SER A 134 8.09 -6.87 3.35
CA SER A 134 7.33 -5.62 3.24
C SER A 134 7.69 -4.83 1.98
N GLU A 135 8.99 -4.68 1.68
CA GLU A 135 9.46 -3.98 0.49
C GLU A 135 9.01 -4.66 -0.80
N GLY A 136 9.04 -6.00 -0.85
CA GLY A 136 8.54 -6.77 -2.00
C GLY A 136 7.06 -6.49 -2.30
N GLU A 137 6.20 -6.49 -1.27
CA GLU A 137 4.78 -6.17 -1.41
C GLU A 137 4.55 -4.70 -1.81
N MET A 138 5.40 -3.77 -1.34
CA MET A 138 5.30 -2.35 -1.67
C MET A 138 5.58 -2.07 -3.16
N HIS A 139 6.53 -2.78 -3.77
CA HIS A 139 6.80 -2.65 -5.21
C HIS A 139 5.60 -3.07 -6.06
N VAL A 140 4.87 -4.11 -5.62
CA VAL A 140 3.64 -4.56 -6.28
C VAL A 140 2.54 -3.51 -6.10
N HIS A 141 2.41 -2.95 -4.89
CA HIS A 141 1.46 -1.86 -4.61
C HIS A 141 1.63 -0.65 -5.52
N GLU A 142 2.87 -0.18 -5.74
CA GLU A 142 3.14 0.97 -6.61
C GLU A 142 2.60 0.76 -8.04
N ARG A 143 2.71 -0.47 -8.57
CA ARG A 143 2.20 -0.81 -9.91
C ARG A 143 0.68 -0.80 -9.95
N TRP A 144 0.02 -1.34 -8.92
CA TRP A 144 -1.44 -1.26 -8.79
C TRP A 144 -1.94 0.17 -8.64
N ALA A 145 -1.23 1.00 -7.88
CA ALA A 145 -1.54 2.41 -7.71
C ALA A 145 -1.47 3.15 -9.06
N LEU A 146 -0.37 2.96 -9.81
CA LEU A 146 -0.19 3.56 -11.13
C LEU A 146 -1.27 3.12 -12.11
N ALA A 147 -1.59 1.82 -12.15
CA ALA A 147 -2.66 1.28 -12.99
C ALA A 147 -4.03 1.91 -12.67
N THR A 148 -4.35 2.04 -11.38
CA THR A 148 -5.60 2.64 -10.90
C THR A 148 -5.68 4.12 -11.28
N THR A 149 -4.60 4.89 -11.10
CA THR A 149 -4.55 6.31 -11.47
C THR A 149 -4.74 6.51 -12.98
N LEU A 150 -4.10 5.68 -13.81
CA LEU A 150 -4.28 5.75 -15.27
C LEU A 150 -5.72 5.45 -15.71
N LEU A 151 -6.38 4.49 -15.06
CA LEU A 151 -7.80 4.21 -15.31
C LEU A 151 -8.70 5.37 -14.87
N GLN A 152 -8.40 6.03 -13.75
CA GLN A 152 -9.12 7.24 -13.33
C GLN A 152 -8.97 8.39 -14.33
N ILE A 153 -7.76 8.58 -14.87
CA ILE A 153 -7.52 9.55 -15.95
C ILE A 153 -8.34 9.19 -17.19
N ALA A 154 -8.39 7.91 -17.58
CA ALA A 154 -9.19 7.46 -18.73
C ALA A 154 -10.70 7.70 -18.51
N ILE A 155 -11.21 7.47 -17.30
CA ILE A 155 -12.60 7.75 -16.92
C ILE A 155 -12.90 9.26 -16.97
N ALA A 156 -12.01 10.09 -16.42
CA ALA A 156 -12.15 11.55 -16.46
C ALA A 156 -12.13 12.09 -17.90
N LEU A 157 -11.20 11.61 -18.73
CA LEU A 157 -11.17 11.94 -20.15
C LEU A 157 -12.41 11.45 -20.90
N SER A 158 -12.98 10.30 -20.51
CA SER A 158 -14.24 9.81 -21.08
C SER A 158 -15.40 10.75 -20.75
N ALA A 159 -15.50 11.24 -19.50
CA ALA A 159 -16.51 12.21 -19.10
C ALA A 159 -16.36 13.56 -19.84
N ILE A 160 -15.13 14.07 -19.97
CA ILE A 160 -14.85 15.30 -20.74
C ILE A 160 -15.20 15.11 -22.22
N THR A 161 -14.88 13.95 -22.80
CA THR A 161 -15.21 13.63 -24.19
C THR A 161 -16.72 13.58 -24.40
N LEU A 162 -17.47 13.07 -23.43
CA LEU A 162 -18.93 13.01 -23.44
C LEU A 162 -19.55 14.43 -23.42
N LEU A 163 -19.04 15.32 -22.57
CA LEU A 163 -19.53 16.71 -22.46
C LEU A 163 -19.14 17.58 -23.67
N THR A 164 -17.91 17.44 -24.15
CA THR A 164 -17.37 18.30 -25.23
C THR A 164 -17.70 17.78 -26.64
N ARG A 165 -18.13 16.52 -26.75
CA ARG A 165 -18.32 15.77 -28.01
C ARG A 165 -17.11 15.78 -28.95
N LYS A 166 -15.90 16.09 -28.45
CA LYS A 166 -14.65 16.13 -29.23
C LYS A 166 -14.05 14.74 -29.37
N ARG A 167 -14.26 14.10 -30.52
CA ARG A 167 -13.81 12.71 -30.79
C ARG A 167 -12.29 12.49 -30.71
N TRP A 168 -11.47 13.51 -30.92
CA TRP A 168 -10.00 13.37 -30.81
C TRP A 168 -9.54 13.05 -29.38
N LEU A 169 -10.32 13.42 -28.35
CA LEU A 169 -10.05 13.09 -26.95
C LEU A 169 -10.15 11.58 -26.67
N LEU A 170 -10.82 10.80 -27.54
CA LEU A 170 -10.87 9.35 -27.44
C LEU A 170 -9.47 8.72 -27.55
N VAL A 171 -8.54 9.35 -28.28
CA VAL A 171 -7.15 8.88 -28.36
C VAL A 171 -6.52 8.91 -26.97
N GLY A 172 -6.78 9.96 -26.19
CA GLY A 172 -6.35 10.06 -24.79
C GLY A 172 -7.01 9.03 -23.89
N VAL A 173 -8.33 8.79 -24.06
CA VAL A 173 -9.07 7.75 -23.32
C VAL A 173 -8.47 6.37 -23.55
N TYR A 174 -8.32 5.97 -24.82
CA TYR A 174 -7.78 4.66 -25.16
C TYR A 174 -6.29 4.52 -24.80
N GLY A 175 -5.51 5.59 -24.94
CA GLY A 175 -4.11 5.61 -24.51
C GLY A 175 -3.95 5.42 -23.00
N ALA A 176 -4.69 6.19 -22.20
CA ALA A 176 -4.66 6.06 -20.74
C ALA A 176 -5.22 4.72 -20.26
N ALA A 177 -6.31 4.23 -20.86
CA ALA A 177 -6.88 2.92 -20.55
C ALA A 177 -5.90 1.78 -20.91
N GLY A 178 -5.28 1.84 -22.08
CA GLY A 178 -4.30 0.83 -22.52
C GLY A 178 -3.08 0.79 -21.60
N LEU A 179 -2.49 1.95 -21.28
CA LEU A 179 -1.37 2.02 -20.34
C LEU A 179 -1.76 1.56 -18.94
N GLY A 180 -2.96 1.91 -18.46
CA GLY A 180 -3.48 1.46 -17.17
C GLY A 180 -3.65 -0.05 -17.10
N LEU A 181 -4.20 -0.67 -18.14
CA LEU A 181 -4.31 -2.12 -18.23
C LEU A 181 -2.94 -2.81 -18.28
N LEU A 182 -2.00 -2.28 -19.07
CA LEU A 182 -0.63 -2.81 -19.14
C LEU A 182 0.08 -2.74 -17.78
N ALA A 183 -0.03 -1.61 -17.08
CA ALA A 183 0.50 -1.46 -15.74
C ALA A 183 -0.13 -2.45 -14.74
N GLY A 184 -1.45 -2.67 -14.83
CA GLY A 184 -2.15 -3.64 -13.99
C GLY A 184 -1.71 -5.08 -14.26
N VAL A 185 -1.49 -5.44 -15.53
CA VAL A 185 -0.96 -6.76 -15.90
C VAL A 185 0.48 -6.95 -15.41
N MET A 186 1.33 -5.93 -15.51
CA MET A 186 2.69 -5.98 -14.93
C MET A 186 2.66 -6.13 -13.40
N GLY A 187 1.73 -5.43 -12.73
CA GLY A 187 1.46 -5.61 -11.30
C GLY A 187 1.06 -7.04 -10.95
N TYR A 188 0.14 -7.64 -11.73
CA TYR A 188 -0.31 -9.03 -11.54
C TYR A 188 0.79 -10.07 -11.76
N LEU A 189 1.64 -9.87 -12.77
CA LEU A 189 2.73 -10.79 -13.09
C LEU A 189 3.96 -10.63 -12.17
N HIS A 190 3.92 -9.69 -11.21
CA HIS A 190 5.05 -9.32 -10.36
C HIS A 190 6.33 -8.97 -11.15
N LEU A 191 6.17 -8.47 -12.40
CA LEU A 191 7.25 -8.06 -13.31
C LEU A 191 7.61 -6.59 -13.12
#